data_AF-A0A3L7PN05-F1
#
_entry.id   AF-A0A3L7PN05-F1
#
_cell.length_a   1.000
_cell.length_b   1.000
_cell.length_c   1.000
_cell.angle_alpha   90.00
_cell.angle_beta   90.00
_cell.angle_gamma   90.00
#
_symmetry.space_group_name_H-M   'P 1'
#
loop_
_entity.id
_entity.type
_entity.pdbx_description
1 polymer ?
#
loop_
_entity_poly.entity_id
_entity_poly.type
_entity_poly.pdbx_seq_one_letter_code
_entity_poly.pdbx_strand_id
1 'polypeptide(L)'
;FDGSSTLFTIGAPGDTATAGIWVRNAVLSGCGANTVSYSGTKAFVTAYRSCEDVDGGKTSFLSPIVDASSGDTVELSYAIFLSYNGATPTDDPLEVFVSNDGGSTWVLGASYTTATGANTWVLKKLNVLNLLPVTSQMRVKFVAQDNGTDNTVEAGVDSVTFTSVKCADAVFGDLNGDRVIDSSDVALLLLDYGACPSCPGDLDGSGEIDAGDTALMLLNFD
;
A
#
# COMPACT_ATOMS: atom_id res chain seq x y z
N PHE A 1 10.21 -10.52 -5.24
CA PHE A 1 9.19 -11.37 -5.94
C PHE A 1 9.76 -12.77 -6.22
N ASP A 2 9.83 -13.70 -5.26
CA ASP A 2 10.86 -14.77 -5.33
C ASP A 2 10.38 -16.20 -5.55
N GLY A 3 9.07 -16.44 -5.50
CA GLY A 3 8.47 -17.77 -5.72
C GLY A 3 8.83 -18.46 -7.05
N SER A 4 8.53 -19.75 -7.19
CA SER A 4 8.65 -20.43 -8.48
C SER A 4 7.66 -19.88 -9.52
N SER A 5 6.47 -19.47 -9.07
CA SER A 5 5.43 -18.80 -9.86
C SER A 5 5.13 -17.39 -9.34
N THR A 6 4.24 -16.67 -10.05
CA THR A 6 3.70 -15.38 -9.62
C THR A 6 2.21 -15.31 -9.93
N LEU A 7 1.44 -14.65 -9.07
CA LEU A 7 0.03 -14.32 -9.32
C LEU A 7 -0.15 -12.94 -9.97
N PHE A 8 0.93 -12.18 -10.12
CA PHE A 8 0.91 -10.93 -10.86
C PHE A 8 0.75 -11.23 -12.35
N THR A 9 -0.08 -10.44 -13.01
CA THR A 9 -0.40 -10.60 -14.44
C THR A 9 0.29 -9.49 -15.22
N ILE A 10 1.04 -9.84 -16.26
CA ILE A 10 1.65 -8.87 -17.18
C ILE A 10 0.62 -8.50 -18.25
N GLY A 11 0.55 -7.22 -18.58
CA GLY A 11 -0.33 -6.66 -19.59
C GLY A 11 -1.71 -6.28 -19.06
N ALA A 12 -2.21 -5.11 -19.49
CA ALA A 12 -3.59 -4.67 -19.33
C ALA A 12 -4.17 -4.21 -20.68
N PRO A 13 -5.51 -4.20 -20.84
CA PRO A 13 -6.13 -3.52 -21.97
C PRO A 13 -5.66 -2.06 -22.08
N GLY A 14 -5.19 -1.68 -23.26
CA GLY A 14 -4.66 -0.35 -23.54
C GLY A 14 -3.14 -0.22 -23.41
N ASP A 15 -2.41 -1.29 -23.07
CA ASP A 15 -0.96 -1.34 -23.26
C ASP A 15 -0.64 -1.35 -24.76
N THR A 16 0.34 -0.53 -25.16
CA THR A 16 0.70 -0.31 -26.57
C THR A 16 2.19 -0.50 -26.84
N ALA A 17 3.01 -0.65 -25.80
CA ALA A 17 4.44 -0.80 -25.97
C ALA A 17 4.78 -2.04 -26.82
N THR A 18 5.70 -1.89 -27.76
CA THR A 18 6.16 -2.97 -28.65
C THR A 18 7.42 -3.68 -28.14
N ALA A 19 8.16 -3.04 -27.25
CA ALA A 19 9.33 -3.59 -26.55
C ALA A 19 9.32 -3.16 -25.07
N GLY A 20 10.27 -3.68 -24.28
CA GLY A 20 10.38 -3.33 -22.86
C GLY A 20 9.17 -3.80 -22.04
N ILE A 21 8.47 -4.84 -22.49
CA ILE A 21 7.34 -5.40 -21.77
C ILE A 21 7.83 -5.94 -20.43
N TRP A 22 7.06 -5.74 -19.36
CA TRP A 22 7.43 -6.19 -18.03
C TRP A 22 7.75 -7.69 -18.04
N VAL A 23 8.89 -8.04 -17.47
CA VAL A 23 9.25 -9.43 -17.17
C VAL A 23 9.60 -9.57 -15.71
N ARG A 24 9.48 -10.78 -15.19
CA ARG A 24 9.95 -11.11 -13.85
C ARG A 24 11.36 -11.68 -13.93
N ASN A 25 12.36 -10.94 -13.48
CA ASN A 25 13.77 -11.31 -13.60
C ASN A 25 14.61 -10.83 -12.39
N ALA A 26 15.81 -11.39 -12.23
CA ALA A 26 16.74 -11.11 -11.15
C ALA A 26 17.57 -9.84 -11.35
N VAL A 27 17.85 -9.51 -12.61
CA VAL A 27 18.80 -8.47 -13.00
C VAL A 27 18.13 -7.51 -13.95
N LEU A 28 18.36 -6.22 -13.69
CA LEU A 28 18.09 -5.12 -14.60
C LEU A 28 19.41 -4.90 -15.37
N SER A 29 19.39 -5.18 -16.67
CA SER A 29 20.58 -5.23 -17.54
C SER A 29 20.45 -4.23 -18.69
N GLY A 30 20.20 -2.97 -18.33
CA GLY A 30 19.82 -1.91 -19.25
C GLY A 30 20.97 -1.01 -19.74
N CYS A 31 20.61 -0.01 -20.55
CA CYS A 31 21.45 1.11 -20.96
C CYS A 31 21.70 2.12 -19.80
N GLY A 32 20.84 2.10 -18.77
CA GLY A 32 21.00 2.80 -17.51
C GLY A 32 21.94 2.09 -16.54
N ALA A 33 21.62 2.13 -15.25
CA ALA A 33 22.41 1.41 -14.24
C ALA A 33 22.06 -0.10 -14.21
N ASN A 34 23.08 -0.94 -14.38
CA ASN A 34 22.99 -2.36 -14.09
C ASN A 34 22.79 -2.56 -12.58
N THR A 35 21.69 -3.20 -12.20
CA THR A 35 21.35 -3.42 -10.80
C THR A 35 20.64 -4.77 -10.60
N VAL A 36 20.62 -5.23 -9.36
CA VAL A 36 19.86 -6.40 -8.93
C VAL A 36 18.52 -6.00 -8.34
N SER A 37 17.63 -6.96 -8.12
CA SER A 37 16.38 -6.74 -7.37
C SER A 37 16.63 -6.04 -6.04
N TYR A 38 15.74 -5.12 -5.66
CA TYR A 38 15.83 -4.40 -4.38
C TYR A 38 15.83 -5.35 -3.18
N SER A 39 15.04 -6.43 -3.27
CA SER A 39 14.95 -7.48 -2.26
C SER A 39 14.94 -8.86 -2.91
N GLY A 40 15.45 -9.85 -2.20
CA GLY A 40 15.47 -11.22 -2.71
C GLY A 40 16.31 -11.34 -4.00
N THR A 41 15.77 -12.06 -4.97
CA THR A 41 16.44 -12.50 -6.20
C THR A 41 15.69 -12.15 -7.47
N LYS A 42 14.49 -11.57 -7.40
CA LYS A 42 13.64 -11.28 -8.57
C LYS A 42 12.77 -10.05 -8.33
N ALA A 43 12.73 -9.19 -9.35
CA ALA A 43 11.87 -8.02 -9.48
C ALA A 43 11.01 -8.12 -10.76
N PHE A 44 10.02 -7.25 -10.92
CA PHE A 44 9.48 -6.94 -12.24
C PHE A 44 10.32 -5.84 -12.86
N VAL A 45 10.77 -6.04 -14.10
CA VAL A 45 11.66 -5.12 -14.82
C VAL A 45 11.25 -5.01 -16.29
N THR A 46 11.49 -3.86 -16.92
CA THR A 46 11.32 -3.68 -18.37
C THR A 46 12.62 -3.94 -19.13
N ALA A 47 13.77 -3.63 -18.52
CA ALA A 47 15.09 -3.77 -19.14
C ALA A 47 15.86 -5.01 -18.65
N TYR A 48 15.48 -6.19 -19.15
CA TYR A 48 16.20 -7.43 -18.83
C TYR A 48 17.24 -7.81 -19.89
N ARG A 49 17.19 -7.18 -21.07
CA ARG A 49 18.22 -7.24 -22.11
C ARG A 49 18.90 -5.87 -22.25
N SER A 50 20.07 -5.89 -22.87
CA SER A 50 20.89 -4.69 -23.10
C SER A 50 20.09 -3.60 -23.80
N CYS A 51 19.89 -2.47 -23.12
CA CYS A 51 19.23 -1.28 -23.65
C CYS A 51 17.82 -1.55 -24.18
N GLU A 52 17.08 -2.44 -23.52
CA GLU A 52 15.72 -2.76 -23.90
C GLU A 52 14.78 -1.66 -23.42
N ASP A 53 14.40 -0.83 -24.38
CA ASP A 53 13.50 0.29 -24.21
C ASP A 53 12.05 -0.15 -24.04
N VAL A 54 11.30 0.53 -23.18
CA VAL A 54 9.84 0.54 -23.30
C VAL A 54 9.56 1.34 -24.56
N ASP A 55 9.10 0.71 -25.65
CA ASP A 55 9.05 1.39 -26.96
C ASP A 55 7.61 1.68 -27.39
N GLY A 56 7.30 2.93 -27.73
CA GLY A 56 6.07 3.30 -28.44
C GLY A 56 4.80 3.27 -27.59
N GLY A 57 4.92 3.57 -26.30
CA GLY A 57 3.79 3.81 -25.41
C GLY A 57 3.98 3.14 -24.05
N LYS A 58 3.00 2.35 -23.62
CA LYS A 58 2.97 1.86 -22.24
C LYS A 58 2.84 0.36 -22.08
N THR A 59 3.41 -0.12 -21.00
CA THR A 59 3.41 -1.51 -20.55
C THR A 59 3.04 -1.57 -19.07
N SER A 60 2.21 -2.53 -18.69
CA SER A 60 1.75 -2.66 -17.31
C SER A 60 1.85 -4.07 -16.76
N PHE A 61 1.80 -4.17 -15.43
CA PHE A 61 1.48 -5.41 -14.75
C PHE A 61 0.59 -5.13 -13.53
N LEU A 62 -0.19 -6.14 -13.14
CA LEU A 62 -1.23 -6.04 -12.12
C LEU A 62 -0.97 -7.02 -10.99
N SER A 63 -1.28 -6.60 -9.77
CA SER A 63 -1.33 -7.48 -8.62
C SER A 63 -2.48 -8.49 -8.73
N PRO A 64 -2.42 -9.61 -7.98
CA PRO A 64 -3.62 -10.36 -7.63
C PRO A 64 -4.61 -9.46 -6.87
N ILE A 65 -5.85 -9.96 -6.71
CA ILE A 65 -6.81 -9.36 -5.79
C ILE A 65 -6.32 -9.56 -4.35
N VAL A 66 -6.39 -8.50 -3.56
CA VAL A 66 -6.10 -8.51 -2.12
C VAL A 66 -7.34 -8.04 -1.37
N ASP A 67 -7.64 -8.70 -0.25
CA ASP A 67 -8.70 -8.27 0.65
C ASP A 67 -8.14 -7.29 1.68
N ALA A 68 -8.66 -6.06 1.70
CA ALA A 68 -8.36 -5.05 2.71
C ALA A 68 -9.63 -4.50 3.37
N SER A 69 -10.78 -5.17 3.20
CA SER A 69 -12.10 -4.69 3.62
C SER A 69 -12.23 -4.44 5.13
N SER A 70 -11.39 -5.09 5.94
CA SER A 70 -11.40 -4.95 7.40
C SER A 70 -10.36 -3.95 7.95
N GLY A 71 -9.65 -3.22 7.09
CA GLY A 71 -8.54 -2.36 7.51
C GLY A 71 -8.98 -0.95 7.88
N ASP A 72 -8.66 -0.51 9.11
CA ASP A 72 -8.80 0.89 9.54
C ASP A 72 -7.63 1.74 9.05
N THR A 73 -6.47 1.11 8.85
CA THR A 73 -5.35 1.69 8.13
C THR A 73 -4.86 0.72 7.06
N VAL A 74 -4.56 1.26 5.88
CA VAL A 74 -4.12 0.45 4.75
C VAL A 74 -2.96 1.15 4.03
N GLU A 75 -1.78 0.54 4.09
CA GLU A 75 -0.57 1.02 3.42
C GLU A 75 -0.19 0.10 2.26
N LEU A 76 0.00 0.68 1.09
CA LEU A 76 0.68 0.04 -0.04
C LEU A 76 2.13 0.49 -0.05
N SER A 77 3.08 -0.45 0.07
CA SER A 77 4.51 -0.19 -0.05
C SER A 77 5.12 -0.95 -1.22
N TYR A 78 6.08 -0.34 -1.91
CA TYR A 78 6.77 -0.93 -3.06
C TYR A 78 8.08 -0.18 -3.33
N ALA A 79 9.09 -0.87 -3.83
CA ALA A 79 10.32 -0.27 -4.31
C ALA A 79 10.22 -0.02 -5.82
N ILE A 80 10.65 1.15 -6.27
CA ILE A 80 10.75 1.49 -7.69
C ILE A 80 12.19 1.72 -8.11
N PHE A 81 12.49 1.42 -9.36
CA PHE A 81 13.69 1.83 -10.07
C PHE A 81 13.26 2.48 -11.38
N LEU A 82 13.88 3.58 -11.75
CA LEU A 82 13.60 4.27 -13.01
C LEU A 82 14.88 4.88 -13.57
N SER A 83 15.13 4.64 -14.85
CA SER A 83 16.25 5.17 -15.61
C SER A 83 15.77 5.70 -16.95
N TYR A 84 16.36 6.82 -17.37
CA TYR A 84 16.22 7.35 -18.72
C TYR A 84 17.61 7.54 -19.30
N ASN A 85 17.78 7.15 -20.55
CA ASN A 85 18.97 7.45 -21.34
C ASN A 85 18.55 8.30 -22.55
N GLY A 86 18.45 9.61 -22.36
CA GLY A 86 17.87 10.54 -23.33
C GLY A 86 17.60 11.93 -22.79
N ALA A 87 16.74 12.69 -23.47
CA ALA A 87 16.35 14.06 -23.11
C ALA A 87 14.93 14.15 -22.51
N THR A 88 14.73 15.09 -21.57
CA THR A 88 13.43 15.43 -20.95
C THR A 88 12.68 14.31 -20.19
N PRO A 89 13.04 14.06 -18.92
CA PRO A 89 12.44 13.04 -18.04
C PRO A 89 10.94 13.11 -17.71
N THR A 90 10.21 14.16 -18.09
CA THR A 90 8.90 14.44 -17.48
C THR A 90 7.73 13.72 -18.13
N ASP A 91 7.91 13.22 -19.35
CA ASP A 91 6.80 12.77 -20.19
C ASP A 91 6.65 11.24 -20.22
N ASP A 92 7.57 10.53 -19.55
CA ASP A 92 7.72 9.06 -19.55
C ASP A 92 7.59 8.44 -18.15
N PRO A 93 6.46 8.64 -17.44
CA PRO A 93 6.38 8.31 -16.03
C PRO A 93 6.26 6.80 -15.76
N LEU A 94 6.75 6.39 -14.59
CA LEU A 94 6.30 5.17 -13.93
C LEU A 94 5.13 5.51 -13.02
N GLU A 95 3.95 5.03 -13.36
CA GLU A 95 2.71 5.31 -12.63
C GLU A 95 2.20 4.10 -11.85
N VAL A 96 1.56 4.38 -10.73
CA VAL A 96 0.96 3.39 -9.84
C VAL A 96 -0.51 3.72 -9.68
N PHE A 97 -1.36 2.79 -10.09
CA PHE A 97 -2.81 2.90 -9.98
C PHE A 97 -3.34 1.92 -8.94
N VAL A 98 -4.39 2.32 -8.24
CA VAL A 98 -5.10 1.50 -7.25
C VAL A 98 -6.55 1.34 -7.69
N SER A 99 -7.11 0.16 -7.45
CA SER A 99 -8.51 -0.18 -7.71
C SER A 99 -9.11 -0.84 -6.47
N ASN A 100 -10.40 -0.63 -6.25
CA ASN A 100 -11.20 -1.28 -5.20
C ASN A 100 -12.39 -2.09 -5.76
N ASP A 101 -12.42 -2.34 -7.07
CA ASP A 101 -13.50 -3.02 -7.79
C ASP A 101 -12.96 -4.14 -8.71
N GLY A 102 -11.86 -4.76 -8.30
CA GLY A 102 -11.25 -5.88 -9.02
C GLY A 102 -10.51 -5.45 -10.30
N GLY A 103 -10.26 -4.16 -10.49
CA GLY A 103 -9.60 -3.60 -11.66
C GLY A 103 -10.54 -3.13 -12.76
N SER A 104 -11.83 -2.95 -12.45
CA SER A 104 -12.82 -2.40 -13.38
C SER A 104 -12.61 -0.90 -13.59
N THR A 105 -12.30 -0.18 -12.50
CA THR A 105 -11.87 1.23 -12.50
C THR A 105 -10.54 1.40 -11.76
N TRP A 106 -9.83 2.49 -12.05
CA TRP A 106 -8.49 2.76 -11.55
C TRP A 106 -8.34 4.22 -11.14
N VAL A 107 -7.78 4.46 -9.95
CA VAL A 107 -7.38 5.77 -9.46
C VAL A 107 -5.85 5.87 -9.50
N LEU A 108 -5.33 7.00 -9.99
CA LEU A 108 -3.89 7.27 -9.95
C LEU A 108 -3.47 7.51 -8.50
N GLY A 109 -2.60 6.64 -7.98
CA GLY A 109 -2.04 6.76 -6.63
C GLY A 109 -0.70 7.51 -6.59
N ALA A 110 0.15 7.31 -7.61
CA ALA A 110 1.40 8.03 -7.75
C ALA A 110 1.91 8.05 -9.20
N SER A 111 2.71 9.06 -9.53
CA SER A 111 3.41 9.19 -10.80
C SER A 111 4.86 9.60 -10.51
N TYR A 112 5.82 8.90 -11.12
CA TYR A 112 7.25 9.07 -10.85
C TYR A 112 8.04 9.29 -12.13
N THR A 113 8.98 10.22 -12.06
CA THR A 113 10.02 10.45 -13.06
C THR A 113 11.40 10.23 -12.43
N THR A 114 12.49 10.31 -13.20
CA THR A 114 13.86 10.14 -12.65
C THR A 114 14.24 11.14 -11.56
N ALA A 115 13.53 12.28 -11.41
CA ALA A 115 13.66 13.18 -10.27
C ALA A 115 13.40 12.49 -8.90
N THR A 116 12.74 11.33 -8.93
CA THR A 116 12.37 10.54 -7.76
C THR A 116 13.51 9.66 -7.22
N GLY A 117 14.62 9.51 -7.97
CA GLY A 117 15.75 8.65 -7.62
C GLY A 117 16.35 7.97 -8.84
N ALA A 118 16.95 8.75 -9.73
CA ALA A 118 17.54 8.27 -10.97
C ALA A 118 18.55 7.14 -10.72
N ASN A 119 18.41 6.03 -11.46
CA ASN A 119 19.36 4.91 -11.42
C ASN A 119 19.56 4.29 -10.02
N THR A 120 18.60 4.43 -9.12
CA THR A 120 18.63 3.79 -7.81
C THR A 120 17.25 3.29 -7.40
N TRP A 121 17.23 2.26 -6.56
CA TRP A 121 15.98 1.79 -5.99
C TRP A 121 15.50 2.73 -4.88
N VAL A 122 14.21 3.06 -4.89
CA VAL A 122 13.58 3.92 -3.88
C VAL A 122 12.33 3.25 -3.36
N LEU A 123 12.25 3.06 -2.04
CA LEU A 123 11.04 2.58 -1.37
C LEU A 123 9.99 3.69 -1.34
N LYS A 124 8.76 3.36 -1.72
CA LYS A 124 7.58 4.22 -1.72
C LYS A 124 6.48 3.59 -0.88
N LYS A 125 5.62 4.46 -0.38
CA LYS A 125 4.48 4.14 0.48
C LYS A 125 3.31 5.03 0.07
N LEU A 126 2.12 4.46 0.00
CA LEU A 126 0.86 5.15 -0.21
C LEU A 126 -0.13 4.74 0.87
N ASN A 127 -0.76 5.72 1.50
CA ASN A 127 -1.96 5.46 2.30
C ASN A 127 -3.14 5.31 1.35
N VAL A 128 -3.67 4.09 1.25
CA VAL A 128 -4.72 3.73 0.29
C VAL A 128 -6.04 4.43 0.61
N LEU A 129 -6.34 4.64 1.89
CA LEU A 129 -7.57 5.30 2.34
C LEU A 129 -7.64 6.78 1.94
N ASN A 130 -6.50 7.41 1.62
CA ASN A 130 -6.48 8.77 1.07
C ASN A 130 -6.89 8.82 -0.42
N LEU A 131 -6.94 7.67 -1.10
CA LEU A 131 -7.21 7.57 -2.52
C LEU A 131 -8.63 7.06 -2.80
N LEU A 132 -9.04 6.02 -2.08
CA LEU A 132 -10.33 5.34 -2.28
C LEU A 132 -10.71 4.49 -1.06
N PRO A 133 -12.01 4.19 -0.85
CA PRO A 133 -12.42 3.28 0.22
C PRO A 133 -11.94 1.85 -0.07
N VAL A 134 -11.52 1.16 0.99
CA VAL A 134 -10.96 -0.20 0.88
C VAL A 134 -12.05 -1.25 0.81
N THR A 135 -11.80 -2.32 0.05
CA THR A 135 -12.75 -3.42 -0.19
C THR A 135 -12.03 -4.76 -0.18
N SER A 136 -12.76 -5.85 -0.41
CA SER A 136 -12.18 -7.18 -0.63
C SER A 136 -11.64 -7.40 -2.04
N GLN A 137 -11.74 -6.38 -2.91
CA GLN A 137 -11.41 -6.44 -4.33
C GLN A 137 -10.29 -5.46 -4.69
N MET A 138 -9.35 -5.23 -3.76
CA MET A 138 -8.25 -4.31 -4.00
C MET A 138 -7.29 -4.87 -5.03
N ARG A 139 -6.80 -3.98 -5.91
CA ARG A 139 -5.74 -4.27 -6.88
C ARG A 139 -4.83 -3.07 -7.07
N VAL A 140 -3.59 -3.36 -7.46
CA VAL A 140 -2.59 -2.36 -7.85
C VAL A 140 -2.11 -2.66 -9.26
N LYS A 141 -1.89 -1.63 -10.05
CA LYS A 141 -1.34 -1.70 -11.41
C LYS A 141 -0.17 -0.74 -11.53
N PHE A 142 0.96 -1.25 -12.01
CA PHE A 142 2.16 -0.48 -12.28
C PHE A 142 2.28 -0.30 -13.79
N VAL A 143 2.56 0.91 -14.25
CA VAL A 143 2.59 1.28 -15.67
C VAL A 143 3.86 2.04 -15.96
N ALA A 144 4.77 1.45 -16.75
CA ALA A 144 5.90 2.19 -17.31
C ALA A 144 5.51 2.73 -18.69
N GLN A 145 5.91 3.95 -18.99
CA GLN A 145 5.54 4.66 -20.21
C GLN A 145 6.80 5.23 -20.87
N ASP A 146 6.84 5.12 -22.18
CA ASP A 146 7.66 5.91 -23.09
C ASP A 146 6.70 6.49 -24.12
N ASN A 147 6.33 7.75 -23.93
CA ASN A 147 5.37 8.44 -24.78
C ASN A 147 6.05 9.17 -25.95
N GLY A 148 7.38 9.19 -25.97
CA GLY A 148 8.22 9.85 -26.95
C GLY A 148 9.01 8.88 -27.81
N THR A 149 10.13 9.38 -28.34
CA THR A 149 11.17 8.57 -29.00
C THR A 149 12.56 9.05 -28.60
N ASP A 150 12.64 9.91 -27.58
CA ASP A 150 13.79 10.69 -27.16
C ASP A 150 14.49 10.10 -25.94
N ASN A 151 13.85 9.14 -25.26
CA ASN A 151 14.38 8.45 -24.10
C ASN A 151 14.37 6.95 -24.30
N THR A 152 15.45 6.29 -23.88
CA THR A 152 15.36 4.88 -23.52
C THR A 152 14.91 4.75 -22.07
N VAL A 153 13.72 4.22 -21.86
CA VAL A 153 13.04 4.13 -20.56
C VAL A 153 13.14 2.73 -19.97
N GLU A 154 13.71 2.66 -18.76
CA GLU A 154 13.92 1.41 -18.06
C GLU A 154 13.36 1.49 -16.63
N ALA A 155 12.45 0.59 -16.29
CA ALA A 155 11.74 0.60 -15.03
C ALA A 155 11.87 -0.74 -14.29
N GLY A 156 11.84 -0.66 -12.97
CA GLY A 156 11.82 -1.80 -12.06
C GLY A 156 10.82 -1.58 -10.92
N VAL A 157 10.17 -2.66 -10.49
CA VAL A 157 9.31 -2.68 -9.30
C VAL A 157 9.63 -3.93 -8.50
N ASP A 158 9.77 -3.78 -7.18
CA ASP A 158 9.99 -4.88 -6.24
C ASP A 158 9.37 -4.60 -4.86
N SER A 159 9.40 -5.59 -3.96
CA SER A 159 8.92 -5.51 -2.57
C SER A 159 7.49 -4.96 -2.40
N VAL A 160 6.60 -5.29 -3.33
CA VAL A 160 5.20 -4.86 -3.26
C VAL A 160 4.52 -5.54 -2.07
N THR A 161 4.06 -4.74 -1.12
CA THR A 161 3.39 -5.17 0.11
C THR A 161 2.13 -4.37 0.31
N PHE A 162 1.04 -5.06 0.66
CA PHE A 162 -0.22 -4.46 1.07
C PHE A 162 -0.41 -4.78 2.54
N THR A 163 -0.38 -3.77 3.39
CA THR A 163 -0.51 -3.93 4.85
C THR A 163 -1.84 -3.33 5.26
N SER A 164 -2.72 -4.16 5.81
CA SER A 164 -3.98 -3.74 6.41
C SER A 164 -3.92 -3.98 7.91
N VAL A 165 -4.18 -2.94 8.70
CA VAL A 165 -4.28 -3.04 10.16
C VAL A 165 -5.69 -2.65 10.56
N LYS A 166 -6.33 -3.55 11.30
CA LYS A 166 -7.60 -3.30 11.97
C LYS A 166 -7.33 -2.88 13.41
N CYS A 167 -7.84 -1.74 13.81
CA CYS A 167 -7.95 -1.35 15.20
C CYS A 167 -8.94 -2.30 15.87
N ALA A 168 -8.56 -2.87 17.01
CA ALA A 168 -9.52 -3.62 17.79
C ALA A 168 -10.56 -2.65 18.34
N ASP A 169 -11.84 -3.02 18.24
CA ASP A 169 -12.90 -2.24 18.86
C ASP A 169 -12.63 -2.12 20.37
N ALA A 170 -12.89 -0.95 20.92
CA ALA A 170 -12.85 -0.74 22.38
C ALA A 170 -13.91 -1.64 23.02
N VAL A 171 -13.54 -2.31 24.10
CA VAL A 171 -14.47 -3.11 24.90
C VAL A 171 -15.11 -2.16 25.91
N PHE A 172 -16.42 -2.00 25.82
CA PHE A 172 -17.15 -1.06 26.68
C PHE A 172 -17.04 -1.51 28.14
N GLY A 173 -16.35 -0.72 28.97
CA GLY A 173 -16.10 -1.06 30.38
C GLY A 173 -14.72 -1.66 30.68
N ASP A 174 -13.89 -1.94 29.66
CA ASP A 174 -12.48 -2.31 29.85
C ASP A 174 -11.64 -1.04 30.01
N LEU A 175 -11.35 -0.67 31.25
CA LEU A 175 -10.61 0.54 31.59
C LEU A 175 -9.11 0.32 31.61
N ASN A 176 -8.67 -0.93 31.74
CA ASN A 176 -7.26 -1.28 31.86
C ASN A 176 -6.62 -1.69 30.51
N GLY A 177 -7.44 -2.02 29.51
CA GLY A 177 -7.05 -2.32 28.13
C GLY A 177 -6.66 -3.79 27.88
N ASP A 178 -6.97 -4.71 28.79
CA ASP A 178 -6.66 -6.15 28.66
C ASP A 178 -7.74 -6.96 27.91
N ARG A 179 -8.83 -6.28 27.51
CA ARG A 179 -9.97 -6.80 26.75
C ARG A 179 -10.90 -7.71 27.56
N VAL A 180 -10.84 -7.67 28.88
CA VAL A 180 -11.77 -8.34 29.78
C VAL A 180 -12.41 -7.26 30.65
N ILE A 181 -13.68 -7.44 31.04
CA ILE A 181 -14.34 -6.54 31.98
C ILE A 181 -14.41 -7.25 33.32
N ASP A 182 -13.45 -6.98 34.21
CA ASP A 182 -13.36 -7.66 35.50
C ASP A 182 -13.17 -6.72 36.69
N SER A 183 -12.82 -7.29 37.84
CA SER A 183 -12.62 -6.54 39.09
C SER A 183 -11.52 -5.48 39.00
N SER A 184 -10.60 -5.61 38.06
CA SER A 184 -9.52 -4.65 37.78
C SER A 184 -10.09 -3.38 37.17
N ASP A 185 -11.04 -3.50 36.26
CA ASP A 185 -11.74 -2.34 35.66
C ASP A 185 -12.65 -1.68 36.68
N VAL A 186 -13.36 -2.47 37.50
CA VAL A 186 -14.16 -1.94 38.62
C VAL A 186 -13.27 -1.16 39.58
N ALA A 187 -12.06 -1.66 39.89
CA ALA A 187 -11.14 -0.95 40.75
C ALA A 187 -10.69 0.39 40.13
N LEU A 188 -10.40 0.43 38.83
CA LEU A 188 -10.05 1.66 38.13
C LEU A 188 -11.21 2.66 38.11
N LEU A 189 -12.42 2.19 37.83
CA LEU A 189 -13.63 3.03 37.84
C LEU A 189 -13.84 3.65 39.23
N LEU A 190 -13.75 2.85 40.29
CA LEU A 190 -13.95 3.30 41.67
C LEU A 190 -12.88 4.30 42.14
N LEU A 191 -11.66 4.22 41.60
CA LEU A 191 -10.57 5.16 41.93
C LEU A 191 -10.81 6.56 41.34
N ASP A 192 -11.51 6.64 40.21
CA ASP A 192 -11.68 7.88 39.44
C ASP A 192 -13.07 8.54 39.64
N TYR A 193 -13.83 8.12 40.66
CA TYR A 193 -15.14 8.71 41.00
C TYR A 193 -15.10 10.24 41.12
N GLY A 194 -16.05 10.90 40.46
CA GLY A 194 -16.21 12.35 40.46
C GLY A 194 -16.28 12.95 39.06
N ALA A 195 -16.12 14.27 38.96
CA ALA A 195 -16.30 14.99 37.70
C ALA A 195 -15.33 14.51 36.60
N CYS A 196 -15.90 14.11 35.47
CA CYS A 196 -15.19 13.55 34.33
C CYS A 196 -15.79 14.11 33.02
N PRO A 197 -15.40 15.32 32.57
CA PRO A 197 -15.98 15.90 31.37
C PRO A 197 -15.63 15.15 30.05
N SER A 198 -14.61 14.29 30.08
CA SER A 198 -14.19 13.45 28.93
C SER A 198 -13.12 12.43 29.37
N CYS A 199 -13.52 11.40 30.11
CA CYS A 199 -12.63 10.32 30.51
C CYS A 199 -13.29 8.95 30.29
N PRO A 200 -12.50 7.86 30.16
CA PRO A 200 -13.03 6.55 29.78
C PRO A 200 -14.00 5.91 30.79
N GLY A 201 -13.99 6.36 32.05
CA GLY A 201 -14.84 5.81 33.11
C GLY A 201 -16.26 6.39 33.16
N ASP A 202 -16.56 7.49 32.46
CA ASP A 202 -17.93 7.99 32.30
C ASP A 202 -18.61 7.20 31.16
N LEU A 203 -19.14 6.05 31.55
CA LEU A 203 -19.73 5.03 30.69
C LEU A 203 -21.14 5.42 30.21
N ASP A 204 -21.87 6.26 30.96
CA ASP A 204 -23.21 6.74 30.59
C ASP A 204 -23.23 8.14 29.95
N GLY A 205 -22.10 8.85 29.95
CA GLY A 205 -21.92 10.16 29.33
C GLY A 205 -22.54 11.30 30.15
N SER A 206 -22.71 11.11 31.46
CA SER A 206 -23.27 12.11 32.37
C SER A 206 -22.31 13.28 32.67
N GLY A 207 -21.02 13.11 32.39
CA GLY A 207 -19.95 14.04 32.73
C GLY A 207 -19.37 13.82 34.14
N GLU A 208 -19.78 12.76 34.84
CA GLU A 208 -19.26 12.33 36.13
C GLU A 208 -19.06 10.81 36.12
N ILE A 209 -18.06 10.31 36.85
CA ILE A 209 -17.94 8.89 37.19
C ILE A 209 -18.68 8.68 38.51
N ASP A 210 -19.79 7.95 38.46
CA ASP A 210 -20.62 7.68 39.61
C ASP A 210 -21.19 6.24 39.67
N ALA A 211 -22.24 6.07 40.48
CA ALA A 211 -22.88 4.78 40.65
C ALA A 211 -23.59 4.28 39.38
N GLY A 212 -23.97 5.18 38.47
CA GLY A 212 -24.50 4.86 37.14
C GLY A 212 -23.48 4.09 36.30
N ASP A 213 -22.24 4.58 36.24
CA ASP A 213 -21.15 3.90 35.53
C ASP A 213 -20.81 2.56 36.19
N THR A 214 -20.84 2.51 37.52
CA THR A 214 -20.58 1.26 38.24
C THR A 214 -21.66 0.22 37.93
N ALA A 215 -22.92 0.63 37.81
CA ALA A 215 -24.00 -0.26 37.39
C ALA A 215 -23.81 -0.76 35.95
N LEU A 216 -23.38 0.11 35.04
CA LEU A 216 -23.07 -0.27 33.65
C LEU A 216 -21.88 -1.22 33.56
N MET A 217 -20.83 -1.00 34.35
CA MET A 217 -19.68 -1.89 34.40
C MET A 217 -20.05 -3.27 34.92
N LEU A 218 -20.79 -3.33 36.04
CA LEU A 218 -21.25 -4.61 36.61
C LEU A 218 -22.24 -5.35 35.70
N LEU A 219 -22.96 -4.64 34.83
CA LEU A 219 -23.85 -5.26 33.84
C LEU A 219 -23.06 -5.98 32.73
N ASN A 220 -21.86 -5.51 32.41
CA ASN A 220 -21.00 -6.06 31.37
C ASN A 220 -19.83 -6.89 31.92
N PHE A 221 -19.84 -7.19 33.22
CA PHE A 221 -18.78 -7.93 33.91
C PHE A 221 -18.72 -9.39 33.42
N ASP A 222 -17.52 -9.87 33.11
CA ASP A 222 -17.23 -11.24 32.63
C ASP A 222 -16.97 -12.27 33.75
#